data_AF-A0A401Y9L2-F1
#
_entry.id   AF-A0A401Y9L2-F1
#
_cell.length_a   1.000
_cell.length_b   1.000
_cell.length_c   1.000
_cell.angle_alpha   90.00
_cell.angle_beta   90.00
_cell.angle_gamma   90.00
#
_symmetry.space_group_name_H-M   'P 1'
#
loop_
_entity.id
_entity.type
_entity.pdbx_description
1 polymer ?
#
loop_
_entity_poly.entity_id
_entity_poly.type
_entity_poly.pdbx_seq_one_letter_code
_entity_poly.pdbx_strand_id
1 'polypeptide(L)'
;MTQWFTDLSPIGAVLLVLGVLLGGSVLAALVGALLLRMGMQRPSFVEWAGSHSLRLLTVLKRPLTIVVLDEVAAVIQTGHYTKNISDAIRENHDELKDLVAEKLRDDPNARLVSKLPGYEALVSEVTDTVMRVLIEMLADPRMDELVSDALRNNLEQIRRAVRERAHEEVGPPAPPDPIPASAPGSD
;
A
#
# COMPACT_ATOMS: atom_id res chain seq x y z
N MET A 1 32.29 -6.72 5.72
CA MET A 1 32.96 -7.68 4.79
C MET A 1 32.37 -7.63 3.38
N THR A 2 31.97 -6.46 2.85
CA THR A 2 31.37 -6.32 1.50
C THR A 2 32.06 -5.24 0.66
N GLN A 3 33.07 -4.56 1.20
CA GLN A 3 33.82 -3.50 0.52
C GLN A 3 34.70 -4.00 -0.64
N TRP A 4 34.96 -5.31 -0.75
CA TRP A 4 35.73 -5.86 -1.88
C TRP A 4 34.97 -5.89 -3.21
N PHE A 5 33.64 -5.70 -3.20
CA PHE A 5 32.78 -5.82 -4.38
C PHE A 5 32.68 -4.49 -5.14
N THR A 6 32.88 -3.38 -4.43
CA THR A 6 32.75 -2.01 -4.96
C THR A 6 33.98 -1.53 -5.72
N ASP A 7 35.13 -2.19 -5.55
CA ASP A 7 36.39 -1.84 -6.23
C ASP A 7 36.65 -2.68 -7.50
N LEU A 8 35.75 -3.61 -7.86
CA LEU A 8 35.89 -4.37 -9.11
C LEU A 8 35.56 -3.48 -10.30
N SER A 9 36.48 -3.43 -11.27
CA SER A 9 36.17 -2.91 -12.60
C SER A 9 34.95 -3.64 -13.17
N PRO A 10 34.17 -3.03 -14.09
CA PRO A 10 33.01 -3.68 -14.71
C PRO A 10 33.33 -5.06 -15.29
N ILE A 11 34.54 -5.22 -15.84
CA ILE A 11 35.06 -6.49 -16.36
C ILE A 11 35.33 -7.48 -15.22
N GLY A 12 35.88 -7.02 -14.09
CA GLY A 12 36.09 -7.83 -12.89
C GLY A 12 34.78 -8.38 -12.32
N ALA A 13 33.72 -7.56 -12.28
CA ALA A 13 32.40 -8.01 -11.84
C ALA A 13 31.81 -9.09 -12.77
N VAL A 14 31.93 -8.90 -14.10
CA VAL A 14 31.49 -9.89 -15.09
C VAL A 14 32.27 -11.19 -14.97
N LEU A 15 33.60 -11.14 -14.80
CA LEU A 15 34.44 -12.32 -14.62
C LEU A 15 34.16 -13.04 -13.30
N LEU A 16 33.82 -12.31 -12.24
CA LEU A 16 33.43 -12.90 -10.96
C LEU A 16 32.09 -13.65 -11.09
N VAL A 17 31.08 -13.03 -11.71
CA VAL A 17 29.80 -13.69 -11.97
C VAL A 17 29.99 -14.90 -12.88
N LEU A 18 30.76 -14.76 -13.96
CA LEU A 18 31.07 -15.85 -14.87
C LEU A 18 31.80 -16.98 -14.15
N GLY A 19 32.78 -16.66 -13.30
CA GLY A 19 33.54 -17.62 -12.50
C GLY A 19 32.67 -18.34 -11.46
N VAL A 20 31.73 -17.65 -10.81
CA VAL A 20 30.76 -18.25 -9.89
C VAL A 20 29.80 -19.17 -10.64
N LEU A 21 29.33 -18.78 -11.83
CA LEU A 21 28.46 -19.60 -12.67
C LEU A 21 29.18 -20.85 -13.18
N LEU A 22 30.39 -20.69 -13.72
CA LEU A 22 31.19 -21.79 -14.25
C LEU A 22 31.65 -22.73 -13.12
N GLY A 23 32.12 -22.16 -12.01
CA GLY A 23 32.51 -22.91 -10.82
C GLY A 23 31.32 -23.65 -10.21
N GLY A 24 30.17 -23.01 -10.09
CA GLY A 24 28.93 -23.63 -9.61
C GLY A 24 28.46 -24.77 -10.51
N SER A 25 28.55 -24.61 -11.83
CA SER A 25 28.19 -25.65 -12.80
C SER A 25 29.14 -26.86 -12.73
N VAL A 26 30.46 -26.62 -12.68
CA VAL A 26 31.46 -27.68 -12.55
C VAL A 26 31.33 -28.41 -11.22
N LEU A 27 31.07 -27.68 -10.14
CA LEU A 27 30.88 -28.25 -8.81
C LEU A 27 29.57 -29.07 -8.75
N ALA A 28 28.48 -28.59 -9.37
CA ALA A 28 27.25 -29.35 -9.50
C ALA A 28 27.44 -30.64 -10.33
N ALA A 29 28.21 -30.58 -11.41
CA ALA A 29 28.54 -31.73 -12.23
C ALA A 29 29.42 -32.75 -11.48
N LEU A 30 30.42 -32.27 -10.72
CA LEU A 30 31.28 -33.11 -9.87
C LEU A 30 30.51 -33.77 -8.74
N VAL A 31 29.64 -33.02 -8.06
CA VAL A 31 28.76 -33.55 -7.02
C VAL A 31 27.79 -34.57 -7.62
N GLY A 32 27.18 -34.26 -8.76
CA GLY A 32 26.33 -35.21 -9.49
C GLY A 32 27.09 -36.50 -9.86
N ALA A 33 28.30 -36.38 -10.40
CA ALA A 33 29.14 -37.52 -10.77
C ALA A 33 29.60 -38.35 -9.55
N LEU A 34 29.95 -37.69 -8.44
CA LEU A 34 30.34 -38.34 -7.19
C LEU A 34 29.16 -39.10 -6.56
N LEU A 35 27.97 -38.50 -6.59
CA LEU A 35 26.73 -39.12 -6.09
C LEU A 35 26.32 -40.33 -6.94
N LEU A 36 26.49 -40.25 -8.27
CA LEU A 36 26.27 -41.40 -9.16
C LEU A 36 27.30 -42.51 -8.91
N ARG A 37 28.56 -42.17 -8.64
CA ARG A 37 29.61 -43.12 -8.28
C ARG A 37 29.34 -43.84 -6.96
N MET A 38 28.56 -43.23 -6.06
CA MET A 38 28.09 -43.85 -4.82
C MET A 38 26.84 -44.73 -4.98
N GLY A 39 26.33 -44.93 -6.20
CA GLY A 39 25.24 -45.88 -6.47
C GLY A 39 23.82 -45.38 -6.17
N MET A 40 23.64 -44.07 -5.98
CA MET A 40 22.30 -43.47 -5.83
C MET A 40 21.61 -43.34 -7.19
N GLN A 41 20.68 -44.24 -7.50
CA GLN A 41 20.06 -44.38 -8.82
C GLN A 41 18.87 -43.45 -9.14
N ARG A 42 18.55 -42.45 -8.30
CA ARG A 42 17.61 -41.38 -8.65
C ARG A 42 18.02 -40.10 -7.95
N PRO A 43 18.18 -38.96 -8.66
CA PRO A 43 18.58 -37.71 -8.03
C PRO A 43 17.40 -37.17 -7.21
N SER A 44 17.32 -37.57 -5.94
CA SER A 44 16.40 -37.05 -4.91
C SER A 44 16.51 -35.53 -4.70
N PHE A 45 17.50 -34.87 -5.31
CA PHE A 45 17.67 -33.43 -5.31
C PHE A 45 16.54 -32.68 -6.04
N VAL A 46 15.91 -33.29 -7.06
CA VAL A 46 14.80 -32.65 -7.80
C VAL A 46 13.55 -32.54 -6.92
N GLU A 47 13.31 -33.49 -6.02
CA GLU A 47 12.21 -33.45 -5.05
C GLU A 47 12.53 -32.55 -3.84
N TRP A 48 13.80 -32.51 -3.41
CA TRP A 48 14.26 -31.63 -2.33
C TRP A 48 14.12 -30.14 -2.67
N ALA A 49 14.34 -29.74 -3.93
CA ALA A 49 14.19 -28.35 -4.37
C ALA A 49 12.75 -27.83 -4.22
N GLY A 50 11.74 -28.68 -4.39
CA GLY A 50 10.32 -28.32 -4.33
C GLY A 50 9.83 -27.93 -2.93
N SER A 51 10.32 -28.59 -1.88
CA SER A 51 9.88 -28.27 -0.50
C SER A 51 10.63 -27.10 0.12
N HIS A 52 11.87 -26.85 -0.31
CA HIS A 52 12.71 -25.81 0.26
C HIS A 52 12.40 -24.43 -0.32
N SER A 53 11.89 -24.36 -1.56
CA SER A 53 11.44 -23.12 -2.19
C SER A 53 10.31 -22.45 -1.39
N LEU A 54 9.33 -23.22 -0.92
CA LEU A 54 8.22 -22.71 -0.11
C LEU A 54 8.69 -22.15 1.24
N ARG A 55 9.63 -22.82 1.91
CA ARG A 55 10.22 -22.31 3.16
C ARG A 55 11.02 -21.03 2.93
N LEU A 56 11.80 -20.97 1.85
CA LEU A 56 12.54 -19.77 1.50
C LEU A 56 11.59 -18.57 1.26
N LEU A 57 10.48 -18.80 0.54
CA LEU A 57 9.47 -17.77 0.30
C LEU A 57 8.84 -17.27 1.60
N THR A 58 8.55 -18.15 2.56
CA THR A 58 8.00 -17.72 3.87
C THR A 58 8.99 -16.86 4.66
N VAL A 59 10.29 -17.12 4.53
CA VAL A 59 11.34 -16.33 5.20
C VAL A 59 11.54 -14.97 4.50
N LEU A 60 11.45 -14.95 3.17
CA LEU A 60 11.64 -13.74 2.36
C LEU A 60 10.42 -12.82 2.31
N LYS A 61 9.21 -13.32 2.60
CA LYS A 61 7.98 -12.53 2.57
C LYS A 61 8.08 -11.27 3.44
N ARG A 62 8.61 -11.38 4.66
CA ARG A 62 8.67 -10.26 5.62
C ARG A 62 9.65 -9.16 5.20
N PRO A 63 10.93 -9.45 4.89
CA PRO A 63 11.84 -8.43 4.36
C PRO A 63 11.28 -7.76 3.11
N LEU A 64 10.66 -8.54 2.22
CA LEU A 64 10.06 -8.02 1.00
C LEU A 64 8.92 -7.05 1.30
N THR A 65 7.98 -7.40 2.19
CA THR A 65 6.89 -6.52 2.58
C THR A 65 7.39 -5.22 3.21
N ILE A 66 8.44 -5.28 4.04
CA ILE A 66 9.02 -4.06 4.64
C ILE A 66 9.61 -3.15 3.56
N VAL A 67 10.39 -3.71 2.63
CA VAL A 67 10.97 -2.94 1.51
C VAL A 67 9.88 -2.32 0.62
N VAL A 68 8.82 -3.08 0.32
CA VAL A 68 7.69 -2.56 -0.46
C VAL A 68 6.96 -1.45 0.30
N LEU A 69 6.76 -1.60 1.61
CA LEU A 69 6.17 -0.53 2.42
C LEU A 69 7.05 0.71 2.48
N ASP A 70 8.38 0.57 2.45
CA ASP A 70 9.31 1.70 2.39
C ASP A 70 9.25 2.42 1.03
N GLU A 71 9.04 1.68 -0.07
CA GLU A 71 8.83 2.27 -1.39
C GLU A 71 7.47 3.00 -1.47
N VAL A 72 6.39 2.34 -1.05
CA VAL A 72 5.04 2.95 -1.00
C VAL A 72 5.05 4.17 -0.07
N ALA A 73 5.80 4.11 1.03
CA ALA A 73 6.00 5.21 1.93
C ALA A 73 6.61 6.45 1.26
N ALA A 74 7.62 6.23 0.41
CA ALA A 74 8.26 7.30 -0.35
C ALA A 74 7.29 7.88 -1.39
N VAL A 75 6.53 7.04 -2.09
CA VAL A 75 5.54 7.48 -3.08
C VAL A 75 4.45 8.31 -2.42
N ILE A 76 3.86 7.84 -1.31
CA ILE A 76 2.81 8.56 -0.60
C ILE A 76 3.31 9.94 -0.15
N GLN A 77 4.55 10.05 0.33
CA GLN A 77 5.11 11.35 0.74
C GLN A 77 5.23 12.38 -0.41
N THR A 78 5.22 11.94 -1.66
CA THR A 78 5.32 12.84 -2.83
C THR A 78 3.97 13.27 -3.38
N GLY A 79 2.85 12.75 -2.86
CA GLY A 79 1.51 13.01 -3.38
C GLY A 79 0.87 14.31 -2.88
N HIS A 80 0.13 14.99 -3.75
CA HIS A 80 -0.68 16.18 -3.42
C HIS A 80 -2.12 15.81 -3.05
N TYR A 81 -2.32 15.21 -1.87
CA TYR A 81 -3.63 14.68 -1.47
C TYR A 81 -4.66 15.77 -1.22
N THR A 82 -4.26 16.88 -0.60
CA THR A 82 -5.19 17.97 -0.28
C THR A 82 -5.75 18.61 -1.55
N LYS A 83 -4.93 18.71 -2.60
CA LYS A 83 -5.37 19.17 -3.93
C LYS A 83 -6.37 18.21 -4.57
N ASN A 84 -6.10 16.90 -4.55
CA ASN A 84 -7.03 15.92 -5.10
C ASN A 84 -8.39 15.94 -4.36
N ILE A 85 -8.36 16.12 -3.03
CA ILE A 85 -9.58 16.25 -2.22
C ILE A 85 -10.31 17.55 -2.55
N SER A 86 -9.60 18.67 -2.71
CA SER A 86 -10.24 19.95 -3.04
C SER A 86 -10.84 19.95 -4.45
N ASP A 87 -10.20 19.27 -5.41
CA ASP A 87 -10.74 19.01 -6.74
C ASP A 87 -12.04 18.18 -6.65
N ALA A 88 -12.04 17.09 -5.87
CA ALA A 88 -13.21 16.24 -5.69
C ALA A 88 -14.38 16.96 -4.99
N ILE A 89 -14.11 17.77 -3.96
CA ILE A 89 -15.14 18.58 -3.27
C ILE A 89 -15.73 19.61 -4.23
N ARG A 90 -14.90 20.24 -5.07
CA ARG A 90 -15.36 21.22 -6.05
C ARG A 90 -16.23 20.58 -7.14
N GLU A 91 -15.85 19.40 -7.61
CA GLU A 91 -16.60 18.67 -8.64
C GLU A 91 -17.98 18.20 -8.13
N ASN A 92 -18.07 17.82 -6.86
CA ASN A 92 -19.31 17.33 -6.24
C ASN A 92 -19.97 18.36 -5.31
N HIS A 93 -19.74 19.65 -5.55
CA HIS A 93 -20.17 20.73 -4.66
C HIS A 93 -21.68 20.72 -4.39
N ASP A 94 -22.48 20.60 -5.45
CA ASP A 94 -23.95 20.65 -5.34
C ASP A 94 -24.51 19.40 -4.64
N GLU A 95 -23.94 18.23 -4.91
CA GLU A 95 -24.33 16.97 -4.25
C GLU A 95 -23.99 16.99 -2.75
N LEU A 96 -22.80 17.50 -2.39
CA LEU A 96 -22.43 17.65 -0.98
C LEU A 96 -23.33 18.65 -0.26
N LYS A 97 -23.81 19.69 -0.96
CA LYS A 97 -24.70 20.69 -0.37
C LYS A 97 -26.08 20.10 -0.06
N ASP A 98 -26.62 19.33 -0.98
CA ASP A 98 -27.88 18.59 -0.78
C ASP A 98 -27.73 17.57 0.35
N LEU A 99 -26.60 16.86 0.41
CA LEU A 99 -26.29 15.93 1.49
C LEU A 99 -26.23 16.63 2.85
N VAL A 100 -25.56 17.79 2.95
CA VAL A 100 -25.49 18.56 4.20
C VAL A 100 -26.88 19.04 4.62
N ALA A 101 -27.70 19.54 3.68
CA ALA A 101 -29.07 19.95 3.98
C ALA A 101 -29.93 18.79 4.50
N GLU A 102 -29.81 17.61 3.88
CA GLU A 102 -30.46 16.37 4.35
C GLU A 102 -30.01 16.02 5.77
N LYS A 103 -28.70 15.92 6.03
CA LYS A 103 -28.17 15.54 7.34
C LYS A 103 -28.52 16.53 8.43
N LEU A 104 -28.54 17.83 8.12
CA LEU A 104 -28.90 18.86 9.09
C LEU A 104 -30.41 18.88 9.40
N ARG A 105 -31.24 18.53 8.41
CA ARG A 105 -32.69 18.37 8.60
C ARG A 105 -33.01 17.18 9.51
N ASP A 106 -32.22 16.11 9.42
CA ASP A 106 -32.36 14.91 10.24
C ASP A 106 -31.66 15.01 11.61
N ASP A 107 -30.83 16.04 11.83
CA ASP A 107 -30.10 16.23 13.08
C ASP A 107 -31.06 16.59 14.24
N PRO A 108 -31.12 15.75 15.31
CA PRO A 108 -31.97 16.03 16.47
C PRO A 108 -31.63 17.35 17.18
N ASN A 109 -30.39 17.84 17.09
CA ASN A 109 -29.93 19.10 17.69
C ASN A 109 -30.35 20.33 16.87
N ALA A 110 -30.65 20.17 15.58
CA ALA A 110 -31.04 21.27 14.69
C ALA A 110 -32.57 21.50 14.60
N ARG A 111 -33.38 20.72 15.33
CA ARG A 111 -34.86 20.71 15.27
C ARG A 111 -35.57 22.06 15.47
N LEU A 112 -34.95 22.98 16.20
CA LEU A 112 -35.50 24.34 16.41
C LEU A 112 -35.15 25.27 15.25
N VAL A 113 -33.95 25.11 14.68
CA VAL A 113 -33.43 25.92 13.57
C VAL A 113 -34.07 25.51 12.25
N SER A 114 -34.37 24.21 12.07
CA SER A 114 -35.02 23.67 10.86
C SER A 114 -36.47 24.13 10.66
N LYS A 115 -37.10 24.75 11.68
CA LYS A 115 -38.47 25.28 11.63
C LYS A 115 -38.53 26.77 11.28
N LEU A 116 -37.40 27.45 11.17
CA LEU A 116 -37.37 28.88 10.88
C LEU A 116 -37.66 29.16 9.40
N PRO A 117 -38.43 30.22 9.08
CA PRO A 117 -38.62 30.64 7.70
C PRO A 117 -37.27 31.05 7.10
N GLY A 118 -36.95 30.53 5.91
CA GLY A 118 -35.68 30.81 5.24
C GLY A 118 -34.51 29.90 5.66
N TYR A 119 -34.75 28.85 6.45
CA TYR A 119 -33.73 27.86 6.84
C TYR A 119 -32.95 27.31 5.63
N GLU A 120 -33.65 26.87 4.58
CA GLU A 120 -33.01 26.29 3.39
C GLU A 120 -32.04 27.27 2.70
N ALA A 121 -32.42 28.55 2.61
CA ALA A 121 -31.57 29.59 2.03
C ALA A 121 -30.34 29.86 2.92
N LEU A 122 -30.53 29.94 4.24
CA LEU A 122 -29.44 30.14 5.19
C LEU A 122 -28.44 28.99 5.16
N VAL A 123 -28.93 27.74 5.24
CA VAL A 123 -28.08 26.55 5.20
C VAL A 123 -27.35 26.46 3.86
N SER A 124 -28.05 26.73 2.76
CA SER A 124 -27.44 26.80 1.43
C SER A 124 -26.26 27.77 1.39
N GLU A 125 -26.43 28.99 1.89
CA GLU A 125 -25.40 30.04 1.79
C GLU A 125 -24.25 29.84 2.78
N VAL A 126 -24.55 29.37 3.99
CA VAL A 126 -23.51 28.98 4.96
C VAL A 126 -22.71 27.79 4.43
N THR A 127 -23.37 26.79 3.85
CA THR A 127 -22.71 25.60 3.30
C THR A 127 -21.82 25.97 2.12
N ASP A 128 -22.30 26.81 1.18
CA ASP A 128 -21.49 27.32 0.07
C ASP A 128 -20.23 28.06 0.56
N THR A 129 -20.42 28.92 1.57
CA THR A 129 -19.32 29.68 2.16
C THR A 129 -18.30 28.77 2.83
N VAL A 130 -18.76 27.80 3.63
CA VAL A 130 -17.88 26.85 4.32
C VAL A 130 -17.15 25.97 3.31
N MET A 131 -17.82 25.46 2.28
CA MET A 131 -17.19 24.63 1.25
C MET A 131 -16.11 25.40 0.50
N ARG A 132 -16.37 26.65 0.12
CA ARG A 132 -15.38 27.53 -0.51
C ARG A 132 -14.15 27.71 0.37
N VAL A 133 -14.35 28.04 1.65
CA VAL A 133 -13.26 28.20 2.61
C VAL A 133 -12.50 26.89 2.80
N LEU A 134 -13.18 25.74 2.88
CA LEU A 134 -12.54 24.43 2.99
C LEU A 134 -11.70 24.08 1.74
N ILE A 135 -12.20 24.38 0.54
CA ILE A 135 -11.46 24.19 -0.71
C ILE A 135 -10.20 25.06 -0.72
N GLU A 136 -10.31 26.33 -0.32
CA GLU A 136 -9.18 27.25 -0.20
C GLU A 136 -8.17 26.76 0.85
N MET A 137 -8.64 26.30 2.01
CA MET A 137 -7.80 25.72 3.05
C MET A 137 -7.08 24.46 2.57
N LEU A 138 -7.75 23.57 1.84
CA LEU A 138 -7.12 22.38 1.26
C LEU A 138 -6.11 22.73 0.17
N ALA A 139 -6.26 23.87 -0.51
CA ALA A 139 -5.27 24.36 -1.47
C ALA A 139 -4.08 25.10 -0.81
N ASP A 140 -4.15 25.40 0.49
CA ASP A 140 -3.08 26.07 1.24
C ASP A 140 -1.91 25.10 1.48
N PRO A 141 -0.65 25.50 1.21
CA PRO A 141 0.51 24.65 1.39
C PRO A 141 0.70 24.18 2.85
N ARG A 142 0.21 24.92 3.84
CA ARG A 142 0.27 24.52 5.26
C ARG A 142 -0.64 23.33 5.56
N MET A 143 -1.78 23.25 4.89
CA MET A 143 -2.68 22.10 5.04
C MET A 143 -2.11 20.86 4.37
N ASP A 144 -1.41 21.02 3.24
CA ASP A 144 -0.68 19.95 2.57
C ASP A 144 0.43 19.37 3.46
N GLU A 145 1.21 20.23 4.13
CA GLU A 145 2.22 19.80 5.12
C GLU A 145 1.59 19.05 6.30
N LEU A 146 0.48 19.58 6.86
CA LEU A 146 -0.23 18.93 7.97
C LEU A 146 -0.73 17.53 7.60
N VAL A 147 -1.32 17.37 6.41
CA VAL A 147 -1.80 16.07 5.94
C VAL A 147 -0.64 15.13 5.64
N SER A 148 0.45 15.63 5.03
CA SER A 148 1.66 14.86 4.78
C SER A 148 2.28 14.32 6.07
N ASP A 149 2.32 15.13 7.13
CA ASP A 149 2.79 14.72 8.45
C ASP A 149 1.89 13.68 9.11
N ALA A 150 0.57 13.85 9.01
CA ALA A 150 -0.38 12.85 9.49
C ALA A 150 -0.18 11.51 8.76
N LEU A 151 -0.04 11.53 7.43
CA LEU A 151 0.22 10.33 6.63
C LEU A 151 1.57 9.68 6.99
N ARG A 152 2.62 10.48 7.20
CA ARG A 152 3.94 10.02 7.66
C ARG A 152 3.84 9.24 8.96
N ASN A 153 3.13 9.78 9.95
CA ASN A 153 2.95 9.13 11.25
C ASN A 153 2.16 7.81 11.12
N ASN A 154 1.04 7.82 10.40
CA ASN A 154 0.23 6.61 10.15
C ASN A 154 1.04 5.52 9.44
N LEU A 155 1.88 5.89 8.48
CA LEU A 155 2.74 4.97 7.74
C LEU A 155 3.89 4.42 8.59
N GLU A 156 4.43 5.20 9.52
CA GLU A 156 5.32 4.67 10.57
C GLU A 156 4.61 3.66 11.47
N GLN A 157 3.36 3.93 11.85
CA GLN A 157 2.55 3.00 12.63
C GLN A 157 2.31 1.68 11.86
N ILE A 158 1.96 1.75 10.58
CA ILE A 158 1.81 0.57 9.71
C ILE A 158 3.12 -0.22 9.63
N ARG A 159 4.26 0.46 9.40
CA ARG A 159 5.58 -0.19 9.35
C ARG A 159 5.92 -0.91 10.66
N ARG A 160 5.61 -0.32 11.81
CA ARG A 160 5.80 -0.96 13.13
C ARG A 160 4.89 -2.18 13.30
N ALA A 161 3.59 -2.03 13.02
CA ALA A 161 2.62 -3.13 13.11
C ALA A 161 2.98 -4.32 12.19
N VAL A 162 3.53 -4.05 11.00
CA VAL A 162 4.00 -5.09 10.08
C VAL A 162 5.27 -5.77 10.61
N ARG A 163 6.20 -4.99 11.16
CA ARG A 163 7.41 -5.53 11.79
C ARG A 163 7.07 -6.39 13.02
N GLU A 164 6.08 -6.01 13.79
CA GLU A 164 5.66 -6.68 15.03
C GLU A 164 4.68 -7.85 14.81
N ARG A 165 4.26 -8.11 13.56
CA ARG A 165 3.25 -9.13 13.19
C ARG A 165 1.85 -8.91 13.76
N ALA A 166 1.54 -7.71 14.26
CA ALA A 166 0.20 -7.38 14.77
C ALA A 166 -0.92 -7.58 13.72
N HIS A 167 -0.59 -7.47 12.42
CA HIS A 167 -1.50 -7.71 11.31
C HIS A 167 -1.77 -9.20 11.01
N GLU A 168 -0.96 -10.14 11.52
CA GLU A 168 -1.17 -11.58 11.34
C GLU A 168 -2.29 -12.11 12.28
N GLU A 169 -2.57 -11.39 13.38
CA GLU A 169 -3.63 -11.72 14.35
C GLU A 169 -5.03 -11.34 13.86
N VAL A 170 -5.13 -10.46 12.85
CA VAL A 170 -6.40 -9.98 12.29
C VAL A 170 -7.07 -11.05 11.40
N GLY A 171 -6.38 -12.15 11.10
CA GLY A 171 -6.89 -13.23 10.26
C GLY A 171 -6.99 -12.84 8.78
N PRO A 172 -7.30 -13.80 7.88
CA PRO A 172 -7.55 -13.47 6.47
C PRO A 172 -8.74 -12.51 6.35
N PRO A 173 -8.68 -11.52 5.43
CA PRO A 173 -9.80 -10.62 5.20
C PRO A 173 -11.05 -11.44 4.86
N ALA A 174 -12.20 -11.04 5.41
CA ALA A 174 -13.47 -11.65 5.07
C ALA A 174 -13.66 -11.61 3.54
N PRO A 175 -14.25 -12.67 2.94
CA PRO A 175 -14.55 -12.65 1.51
C PRO A 175 -15.38 -11.40 1.19
N PRO A 176 -15.12 -10.72 0.06
CA PRO A 176 -15.86 -9.53 -0.32
C PRO A 176 -17.36 -9.84 -0.33
N ASP A 177 -18.16 -8.91 0.18
CA ASP A 177 -19.62 -9.05 0.20
C ASP A 177 -20.11 -9.35 -1.22
N PRO A 178 -21.03 -10.32 -1.39
CA PRO A 178 -21.58 -10.63 -2.70
C PRO A 178 -22.18 -9.35 -3.29
N ILE A 179 -21.85 -9.08 -4.56
CA ILE A 179 -22.40 -7.93 -5.29
C ILE A 179 -23.93 -8.00 -5.16
N PRO A 180 -24.59 -6.98 -4.59
CA PRO A 180 -26.03 -6.98 -4.45
C PRO A 180 -26.68 -7.20 -5.82
N ALA A 181 -27.71 -8.02 -5.90
CA ALA A 181 -28.44 -8.29 -7.15
C ALA A 181 -29.06 -7.01 -7.77
N SER A 182 -29.06 -5.90 -7.04
CA SER A 182 -29.47 -4.57 -7.48
C SER A 182 -28.34 -3.74 -8.12
N ALA A 183 -27.13 -4.28 -8.28
CA ALA A 183 -26.03 -3.58 -8.94
C ALA A 183 -26.29 -3.51 -10.47
N PRO A 184 -26.25 -2.31 -11.08
CA PRO A 184 -26.49 -2.16 -12.50
C PRO A 184 -25.34 -2.78 -13.31
N GLY A 185 -25.67 -3.77 -14.16
CA GLY A 185 -24.71 -4.39 -15.09
C GLY A 185 -24.50 -5.91 -14.98
N SER A 186 -25.46 -6.66 -14.44
CA SER A 186 -25.41 -8.13 -14.36
C SER A 186 -26.38 -8.85 -15.31
N ASP A 187 -26.58 -8.29 -16.50
CA ASP A 187 -27.21 -8.96 -17.66
C ASP A 187 -26.25 -8.98 -18.85
#